data_AF-A0A2A2RZK0-F1
#
_entry.id   AF-A0A2A2RZK0-F1
#
_cell.length_a   1.000
_cell.length_b   1.000
_cell.length_c   1.000
_cell.angle_alpha   90.00
_cell.angle_beta   90.00
_cell.angle_gamma   90.00
#
_symmetry.space_group_name_H-M   'P 1'
#
loop_
_entity.id
_entity.type
_entity.pdbx_description
1 polymer ?
#
loop_
_entity_poly.entity_id
_entity_poly.type
_entity_poly.pdbx_seq_one_letter_code
_entity_poly.pdbx_strand_id
1 'polypeptide(L)' 'MNTRAFLHAEIDKLPAKSLGAVQSLVKNLKGGLPRRRKASLMTRLKRVKFRGPADFSENLDQYLTGEKELPNLR' A
#
# COMPACT_ATOMS: atom_id res chain seq x y z
N MET A 1 -19.78 6.35 14.00
CA MET A 1 -19.17 7.68 14.22
C MET A 1 -18.13 7.95 13.15
N ASN A 2 -18.03 9.20 12.66
CA ASN A 2 -17.15 9.58 11.56
C ASN A 2 -15.83 10.14 12.11
N THR A 3 -14.70 9.76 11.50
CA THR A 3 -13.35 10.27 11.79
C THR A 3 -13.29 11.80 11.84
N ARG A 4 -14.15 12.47 11.07
CA ARG A 4 -14.29 13.93 11.08
C ARG A 4 -14.71 14.50 12.44
N ALA A 5 -15.66 13.83 13.12
CA ALA A 5 -16.19 14.29 14.40
C ALA A 5 -15.13 14.21 15.51
N PHE A 6 -14.30 13.16 15.49
CA PHE A 6 -13.19 13.00 16.44
C PHE A 6 -12.13 14.09 16.27
N LEU A 7 -11.77 14.40 15.01
CA LEU A 7 -10.80 15.46 14.73
C LEU A 7 -11.28 16.84 15.19
N HIS A 8 -12.57 17.15 15.03
CA HIS A 8 -13.13 18.41 15.55
C HIS A 8 -13.02 18.50 17.07
N ALA A 9 -13.46 17.46 17.78
CA ALA A 9 -13.41 17.41 19.25
C ALA A 9 -11.98 17.54 19.79
N GLU A 10 -10.98 17.05 19.06
CA GLU A 10 -9.59 17.14 19.48
C GLU A 10 -8.96 18.50 19.17
N ILE A 11 -9.38 19.15 18.07
CA ILE A 11 -8.94 20.52 17.73
C ILE A 11 -9.52 21.54 18.71
N ASP A 12 -10.76 21.37 19.16
CA ASP A 12 -11.42 22.29 20.10
C ASP A 12 -10.77 22.30 21.49
N LYS A 13 -10.03 21.25 21.86
CA LYS A 13 -9.25 21.18 23.12
C LYS A 13 -7.93 21.94 23.05
N LEU A 14 -7.48 22.35 21.87
CA LEU A 14 -6.17 22.96 21.68
C LEU A 14 -6.18 24.45 22.06
N PRO A 15 -5.13 24.95 22.73
CA PRO A 15 -5.03 26.35 23.08
C PRO A 15 -4.89 27.23 21.83
N ALA A 16 -5.47 28.42 21.83
CA ALA A 16 -5.54 29.32 20.66
C ALA A 16 -4.17 29.61 20.01
N LYS A 17 -3.10 29.66 20.81
CA LYS A 17 -1.71 29.87 20.33
C LYS A 17 -1.21 28.74 19.42
N SER A 18 -1.76 27.53 19.54
CA SER A 18 -1.38 26.35 18.76
C SER A 18 -2.20 26.16 17.48
N LEU A 19 -3.33 26.88 17.33
CA LEU A 19 -4.19 26.78 16.14
C LEU A 19 -3.47 27.23 14.85
N GLY A 20 -2.52 28.18 14.95
CA GLY A 20 -1.68 28.59 13.82
C GLY A 20 -0.76 27.48 13.31
N ALA A 21 -0.21 26.67 14.22
CA ALA A 21 0.60 25.50 13.89
C ALA A 21 -0.26 24.40 13.24
N VAL A 22 -1.47 24.17 13.76
CA VAL A 22 -2.44 23.23 13.18
C VAL A 22 -2.84 23.67 11.77
N GLN A 23 -3.10 24.96 11.55
CA GLN A 23 -3.44 25.49 10.22
C GLN A 23 -2.30 25.25 9.22
N SER A 24 -1.06 25.52 9.63
CA SER A 24 0.14 25.29 8.81
C SER A 24 0.31 23.81 8.47
N LEU A 25 0.08 22.93 9.44
CA LEU A 25 0.16 21.48 9.26
C LEU A 25 -0.91 20.98 8.28
N VAL A 26 -2.15 21.47 8.39
CA VAL A 26 -3.23 21.16 7.43
C VAL A 26 -2.92 21.67 6.02
N LYS A 27 -2.34 22.87 5.89
CA LYS A 27 -1.89 23.41 4.59
C LYS A 27 -0.80 22.53 3.97
N ASN A 28 0.18 22.10 4.76
CA ASN A 28 1.24 21.21 4.32
C ASN A 28 0.71 19.83 3.91
N LEU A 29 -0.28 19.30 4.64
CA LEU A 29 -0.96 18.06 4.24
C LEU A 29 -1.70 18.24 2.91
N LYS A 30 -2.39 19.37 2.68
CA LYS A 30 -3.06 19.65 1.40
C LYS A 30 -2.08 19.82 0.22
N GLY A 31 -0.93 20.46 0.46
CA GLY A 31 0.09 20.72 -0.56
C GLY A 31 1.06 19.56 -0.81
N GLY A 32 1.20 18.63 0.14
CA GLY A 32 2.27 17.64 0.15
C GLY A 32 1.84 16.22 0.49
N LEU A 33 0.55 15.92 0.71
CA LEU A 33 0.10 14.53 0.69
C LEU A 33 0.49 13.97 -0.69
N PRO A 34 1.39 12.97 -0.79
CA PRO A 34 1.57 12.28 -2.05
C PRO A 34 0.20 11.72 -2.37
N ARG A 35 -0.48 12.37 -3.32
CA ARG A 35 -1.75 11.92 -3.90
C ARG A 35 -1.50 10.46 -4.14
N ARG A 36 -2.09 9.57 -3.33
CA ARG A 36 -1.65 8.17 -3.16
C ARG A 36 -1.71 7.58 -4.56
N ARG A 37 -0.60 7.68 -5.31
CA ARG A 37 -0.60 7.42 -6.75
C ARG A 37 -0.85 5.94 -6.75
N LYS A 38 -2.06 5.54 -7.17
CA LYS A 38 -2.42 4.13 -7.26
C LYS A 38 -1.24 3.49 -7.97
N ALA A 39 -0.51 2.63 -7.24
CA ALA A 39 0.73 2.07 -7.74
C ALA A 39 0.44 1.53 -9.14
N SER A 40 1.23 1.93 -10.13
CA SER A 40 0.98 1.53 -11.51
C SER A 40 0.87 0.01 -11.58
N LEU A 41 0.15 -0.51 -12.58
CA LEU A 41 0.04 -1.96 -12.76
C LEU A 41 1.43 -2.62 -12.76
N MET A 42 2.43 -1.99 -13.37
CA MET A 42 3.83 -2.47 -13.30
C MET A 42 4.42 -2.45 -11.90
N THR A 43 4.17 -1.44 -11.07
CA THR A 43 4.61 -1.44 -9.67
C THR A 43 3.90 -2.52 -8.84
N ARG A 44 2.70 -2.92 -9.22
CA ARG A 44 1.98 -4.04 -8.60
C ARG A 44 2.53 -5.39 -9.06
N LEU A 45 2.77 -5.56 -10.36
CA LEU A 45 3.37 -6.76 -10.95
C LEU A 45 4.79 -7.00 -10.43
N LYS A 46 5.63 -5.96 -10.32
CA LYS A 46 6.98 -6.05 -9.71
C LYS A 46 6.99 -6.53 -8.26
N ARG A 47 5.87 -6.40 -7.54
CA ARG A 47 5.74 -6.91 -6.17
C ARG A 47 5.34 -8.39 -6.12
N VAL A 48 4.84 -8.95 -7.21
CA VAL A 48 4.58 -10.38 -7.34
C VAL A 48 5.93 -11.06 -7.58
N LYS A 49 6.51 -11.59 -6.50
CA LYS A 49 7.67 -12.48 -6.61
C LYS A 49 7.15 -13.88 -6.89
N PHE A 50 7.39 -14.39 -8.10
CA PHE A 50 7.12 -15.78 -8.42
C PHE A 50 8.10 -16.64 -7.64
N ARG A 51 7.59 -17.42 -6.68
CA ARG A 51 8.33 -18.52 -6.08
C ARG A 51 8.03 -19.75 -6.91
N GLY A 52 8.95 -20.10 -7.78
CA GLY A 52 8.87 -21.30 -8.61
C GLY A 52 10.16 -22.11 -8.48
N PRO A 53 10.15 -23.38 -8.92
CA PRO A 53 11.35 -24.21 -9.08
C PRO A 53 12.39 -23.52 -9.96
N ALA A 54 13.66 -23.82 -9.72
CA ALA A 54 14.77 -23.26 -10.50
C ALA A 54 14.66 -23.57 -12.01
N ASP A 55 13.94 -24.63 -12.36
CA ASP A 55 13.75 -25.14 -13.71
C ASP A 55 12.35 -24.83 -14.30
N PHE A 56 11.60 -23.91 -13.67
CA PHE A 56 10.22 -23.59 -14.06
C PHE A 56 10.10 -23.08 -15.50
N SER A 57 11.03 -22.23 -15.96
CA SER A 57 11.01 -21.71 -17.33
C SER A 57 11.30 -22.76 -18.39
N GLU A 58 12.08 -23.79 -18.04
CA GLU A 58 12.50 -24.84 -18.96
C GLU A 58 11.48 -25.97 -19.05
N ASN A 59 10.65 -26.14 -18.02
CA ASN A 59 9.70 -27.25 -17.90
C ASN A 59 8.25 -26.77 -17.69
N LEU A 60 7.92 -25.57 -18.20
CA LEU A 60 6.63 -24.93 -17.97
C LEU A 60 5.46 -25.84 -18.38
N ASP A 61 5.57 -26.49 -19.53
CA ASP A 61 4.54 -27.40 -20.04
C ASP A 61 4.28 -28.58 -19.09
N GLN A 62 5.33 -29.16 -18.50
CA GLN A 62 5.23 -30.28 -17.56
C GLN A 62 4.54 -29.87 -16.25
N TYR A 63 4.75 -28.62 -15.80
CA TYR A 63 4.04 -28.08 -14.64
C TYR A 63 2.57 -27.74 -14.95
N LEU A 64 2.26 -27.38 -16.20
CA LEU A 64 0.88 -27.12 -16.64
C LEU A 64 0.06 -28.41 -16.86
N THR A 65 0.70 -29.46 -17.38
CA THR A 65 0.07 -30.76 -17.60
C THR A 65 -0.03 -31.60 -16.33
N GLY A 66 0.69 -31.22 -15.27
CA GLY A 66 0.72 -31.94 -13.99
C GLY A 66 1.67 -33.13 -13.98
N GLU A 67 2.50 -33.29 -15.00
CA GLU A 67 3.56 -34.29 -15.07
C GLU A 67 4.69 -34.01 -14.06
N LYS A 68 4.82 -32.75 -13.63
CA LYS A 68 5.80 -32.31 -12.65
C LYS A 68 5.13 -31.53 -11.52
N GLU A 69 5.36 -31.95 -10.29
CA GLU A 69 4.80 -31.30 -9.10
C GLU A 69 5.70 -30.16 -8.59
N LEU A 70 5.07 -29.12 -8.03
CA LEU A 70 5.81 -28.04 -7.38
C LEU A 70 6.41 -28.57 -6.06
N PRO A 71 7.74 -28.53 -5.87
CA PRO A 71 8.45 -29.29 -4.86
C PRO A 71 8.18 -28.89 -3.41
N ASN A 72 7.32 -27.91 -3.09
CA ASN A 72 7.00 -27.52 -1.70
C ASN A 72 5.71 -26.66 -1.58
N LEU A 73 4.57 -27.13 -2.11
CA LEU A 73 3.25 -26.61 -1.69
C LEU A 73 2.53 -27.69 -0.86
N ARG A 74 2.79 -27.70 0.45
CA ARG A 74 1.92 -28.28 1.48
C ARG A 74 1.59 -27.20 2.50
#